data_AF-A0A2R6J5J7-F1
#
_entry.id   AF-A0A2R6J5J7-F1
#
_cell.length_a   1.000
_cell.length_b   1.000
_cell.length_c   1.000
_cell.angle_alpha   90.00
_cell.angle_beta   90.00
_cell.angle_gamma   90.00
#
_symmetry.space_group_name_H-M   'P 1'
#
loop_
_entity.id
_entity.type
_entity.pdbx_description
1 polymer ?
#
loop_
_entity_poly.entity_id
_entity_poly.type
_entity_poly.pdbx_seq_one_letter_code
_entity_poly.pdbx_strand_id
1 'polypeptide(L)' 'MELSSAERRLTGRSALAVGLLHVLLPELLVDVVRFLHDVALDVSLVPRDGTARRVRLLGVVLLLTGIGLSLSAGRS' A
#
# COMPACT_ATOMS: atom_id res chain seq x y z
N MET A 1 -8.92 19.89 5.49
CA MET A 1 -9.10 20.06 4.03
C MET A 1 -10.13 19.07 3.56
N GLU A 2 -11.24 19.53 2.99
CA GLU A 2 -12.16 18.65 2.26
C GLU A 2 -11.54 18.32 0.90
N LEU A 3 -11.41 17.03 0.58
CA LEU A 3 -10.99 16.59 -0.75
C LEU A 3 -12.17 16.73 -1.71
N SER A 4 -11.91 17.26 -2.91
CA SER A 4 -12.87 17.25 -4.01
C SER A 4 -13.21 15.82 -4.44
N SER A 5 -14.36 15.63 -5.12
CA SER A 5 -14.79 14.31 -5.57
C SER A 5 -13.80 13.66 -6.55
N ALA A 6 -13.11 14.47 -7.37
CA ALA A 6 -12.05 14.00 -8.27
C ALA A 6 -10.82 13.50 -7.49
N GLU A 7 -10.38 14.26 -6.48
CA GLU A 7 -9.26 13.87 -5.60
C GLU A 7 -9.60 12.61 -4.80
N ARG A 8 -10.84 12.47 -4.29
CA ARG A 8 -11.27 11.24 -3.57
C ARG A 8 -11.25 10.03 -4.48
N ARG A 9 -11.71 10.16 -5.74
CA ARG A 9 -11.67 9.06 -6.72
C ARG A 9 -10.25 8.66 -7.06
N LEU A 10 -9.37 9.63 -7.30
CA LEU A 10 -7.96 9.36 -7.59
C LEU A 10 -7.29 8.68 -6.39
N THR A 11 -7.48 9.24 -5.19
CA THR A 11 -6.93 8.68 -3.94
C THR A 11 -7.44 7.25 -3.69
N GLY A 12 -8.73 7.00 -3.92
CA GLY A 12 -9.33 5.68 -3.81
C GLY A 12 -8.70 4.68 -4.79
N ARG A 13 -8.54 5.04 -6.06
CA ARG A 13 -7.89 4.20 -7.09
C ARG A 13 -6.43 3.92 -6.76
N SER A 14 -5.69 4.93 -6.29
CA SER A 14 -4.30 4.77 -5.86
C SER A 14 -4.20 3.83 -4.67
N ALA A 15 -5.05 3.98 -3.65
CA ALA A 15 -5.09 3.08 -2.50
C ALA A 15 -5.41 1.64 -2.90
N LEU A 16 -6.34 1.44 -3.85
CA LEU A 16 -6.64 0.12 -4.40
C LEU A 16 -5.43 -0.49 -5.12
N ALA A 17 -4.76 0.27 -5.98
CA ALA A 17 -3.60 -0.22 -6.73
C ALA A 17 -2.44 -0.60 -5.80
N VAL A 18 -2.11 0.26 -4.84
CA VAL A 18 -1.06 -0.01 -3.85
C VAL A 18 -1.45 -1.17 -2.95
N GLY A 19 -2.70 -1.23 -2.50
CA GLY A 19 -3.20 -2.33 -1.67
C GLY A 19 -3.12 -3.67 -2.39
N LEU A 20 -3.48 -3.72 -3.68
CA LEU A 20 -3.38 -4.92 -4.49
C LEU A 20 -1.94 -5.40 -4.63
N LEU A 21 -1.00 -4.48 -4.87
CA LEU A 21 0.43 -4.80 -4.94
C LEU A 21 0.92 -5.45 -3.63
N HIS A 22 0.51 -4.90 -2.48
CA HIS A 22 0.85 -5.43 -1.16
C HIS A 22 0.25 -6.81 -0.89
N VAL A 23 -0.95 -7.09 -1.40
CA VAL A 23 -1.61 -8.40 -1.23
C VAL A 23 -0.99 -9.47 -2.12
N LEU A 24 -0.70 -9.13 -3.37
CA LEU A 24 -0.24 -10.09 -4.39
C LEU A 24 1.26 -10.38 -4.28
N LEU A 25 2.07 -9.37 -3.97
CA LEU A 25 3.53 -9.45 -4.05
C LEU A 25 4.22 -9.03 -2.73
N PRO A 26 3.82 -9.55 -1.56
CA PRO A 26 4.37 -9.11 -0.29
C PRO A 26 5.87 -9.40 -0.14
N GLU A 27 6.35 -10.56 -0.59
CA GLU A 27 7.77 -10.94 -0.51
C GLU A 27 8.62 -10.04 -1.41
N LEU A 28 8.17 -9.79 -2.64
CA LEU A 28 8.87 -8.90 -3.57
C LEU A 28 9.02 -7.48 -3.01
N LEU A 29 7.98 -6.96 -2.36
CA LEU A 29 8.05 -5.64 -1.71
C LEU A 29 9.08 -5.61 -0.57
N VAL A 30 9.16 -6.68 0.22
CA VAL A 30 10.18 -6.80 1.26
C VAL A 30 11.58 -6.83 0.63
N ASP A 31 11.79 -7.60 -0.43
CA ASP A 31 13.08 -7.70 -1.10
C ASP A 31 13.51 -6.38 -1.77
N VAL A 32 12.59 -5.68 -2.43
CA VAL A 32 12.84 -4.36 -3.01
C VAL A 32 13.26 -3.36 -1.92
N VAL A 33 12.58 -3.37 -0.77
CA VAL A 33 12.93 -2.49 0.34
C VAL A 33 14.31 -2.85 0.89
N ARG A 34 14.64 -4.13 1.07
CA ARG A 34 15.97 -4.57 1.50
C ARG A 34 17.05 -4.10 0.54
N PHE A 35 16.86 -4.34 -0.75
CA PHE A 35 17.77 -3.91 -1.81
C PHE A 35 17.96 -2.39 -1.80
N LEU A 36 16.88 -1.62 -1.64
CA LEU A 36 16.96 -0.17 -1.63
C LEU A 36 17.74 0.35 -0.41
N HIS A 37 17.57 -0.26 0.77
CA HIS A 37 18.34 0.10 1.95
C HIS A 37 19.82 -0.24 1.78
N ASP A 38 20.12 -1.41 1.21
CA ASP A 38 21.49 -1.82 0.93
C ASP A 38 22.18 -0.86 -0.04
N VAL A 39 21.54 -0.55 -1.18
CA VAL A 39 22.15 0.28 -2.24
C VAL A 39 22.13 1.77 -1.93
N ALA A 40 21.02 2.30 -1.41
CA ALA A 40 20.86 3.75 -1.23
C ALA A 40 21.39 4.24 0.12
N LEU A 41 21.40 3.38 1.14
CA LEU A 41 21.73 3.75 2.52
C LEU A 41 22.95 2.99 3.07
N ASP A 42 23.50 2.01 2.35
CA ASP A 42 24.59 1.15 2.80
C ASP A 42 24.28 0.47 4.15
N VAL A 43 23.02 0.07 4.34
CA VAL A 43 22.52 -0.58 5.56
C VAL A 43 21.80 -1.88 5.22
N SER A 44 22.25 -2.98 5.83
CA SER A 44 21.60 -4.28 5.70
C SER A 44 20.31 -4.36 6.52
N LEU A 45 19.18 -4.50 5.82
CA LEU A 45 17.88 -4.72 6.44
C LEU A 45 17.59 -6.22 6.59
N VAL A 46 17.38 -6.66 7.84
CA VAL A 46 16.94 -8.02 8.18
C VAL A 46 15.46 -7.99 8.59
N PRO A 47 14.53 -8.47 7.74
CA PRO A 47 13.11 -8.52 8.09
C PRO A 47 12.86 -9.45 9.26
N ARG A 48 11.95 -9.07 10.15
CA ARG A 48 11.47 -9.95 11.22
C ARG A 48 10.56 -11.04 10.67
N ASP A 49 10.39 -12.11 11.42
CA ASP A 49 9.45 -13.18 11.09
C ASP A 49 8.03 -12.63 10.86
N GLY A 50 7.41 -13.10 9.78
CA GLY A 50 6.08 -12.68 9.39
C GLY A 50 5.97 -11.26 8.81
N THR A 51 7.08 -10.61 8.46
CA THR A 51 7.06 -9.28 7.80
C THR A 51 6.20 -9.31 6.53
N ALA A 52 6.36 -10.31 5.66
CA ALA A 52 5.54 -10.46 4.46
C ALA A 52 4.04 -10.59 4.76
N ARG A 53 3.67 -11.31 5.83
CA ARG A 53 2.28 -11.39 6.30
C ARG A 53 1.76 -10.02 6.74
N ARG A 54 2.58 -9.20 7.41
CA ARG A 54 2.21 -7.83 7.80
C ARG A 54 2.04 -6.91 6.60
N VAL A 55 2.94 -7.01 5.59
CA VAL A 55 2.82 -6.30 4.31
C VAL A 55 1.52 -6.66 3.62
N ARG A 56 1.17 -7.95 3.57
CA ARG A 56 -0.11 -8.42 3.02
C ARG A 56 -1.31 -7.87 3.77
N LEU A 57 -1.29 -7.85 5.10
CA LEU A 57 -2.36 -7.27 5.92
C LEU A 57 -2.51 -5.77 5.69
N LEU A 58 -1.40 -5.04 5.57
CA LEU A 58 -1.44 -3.62 5.19
C LEU A 58 -2.11 -3.42 3.83
N GLY A 59 -1.83 -4.30 2.87
CA GLY A 59 -2.51 -4.32 1.57
C GLY A 59 -4.02 -4.47 1.69
N VAL A 60 -4.50 -5.38 2.53
CA VAL A 60 -5.94 -5.56 2.79
C VAL A 60 -6.56 -4.29 3.36
N VAL A 61 -5.90 -3.64 4.33
CA VAL A 61 -6.38 -2.37 4.89
C VAL A 61 -6.49 -1.29 3.81
N LEU A 62 -5.47 -1.14 2.96
CA LEU A 62 -5.47 -0.18 1.85
C LEU A 62 -6.59 -0.45 0.84
N LEU A 63 -6.87 -1.72 0.54
CA LEU A 63 -8.00 -2.08 -0.31
C LEU A 63 -9.33 -1.63 0.31
N LEU A 64 -9.55 -1.90 1.59
CA LEU A 64 -10.77 -1.47 2.30
C LEU A 64 -10.91 0.06 2.31
N THR A 65 -9.82 0.78 2.56
CA THR A 65 -9.78 2.25 2.48
C THR A 65 -10.13 2.73 1.08
N GLY A 66 -9.54 2.15 0.03
CA GLY A 66 -9.81 2.50 -1.36
C GLY A 66 -11.25 2.27 -1.77
N ILE A 67 -11.87 1.17 -1.31
CA ILE A 67 -13.30 0.89 -1.48
C ILE A 67 -14.14 1.96 -0.78
N GLY A 68 -13.85 2.27 0.49
CA GLY A 68 -14.57 3.28 1.26
C GLY A 68 -14.53 4.67 0.61
N LEU A 69 -13.36 5.08 0.12
CA LEU A 69 -13.19 6.34 -0.61
C LEU A 69 -13.98 6.34 -1.93
N SER A 70 -13.99 5.23 -2.66
CA SER A 70 -14.74 5.11 -3.92
C SER A 70 -16.25 5.17 -3.70
N LEU A 71 -16.76 4.54 -2.63
CA LEU A 71 -18.17 4.57 -2.26
C LEU A 71 -18.63 5.95 -1.79
N SER A 72 -17.78 6.67 -1.04
CA SER A 72 -18.11 8.02 -0.57
C SER A 72 -18.11 9.06 -1.69
N ALA A 73 -17.26 8.92 -2.71
CA ALA A 73 -17.23 9.81 -3.87
C ALA A 73 -18.37 9.60 -4.89
N GLY A 74 -19.19 8.55 -4.71
CA GLY A 74 -20.42 8.35 -5.49
C GLY A 74 -21.67 8.92 -4.82
N ARG A 75 -21.58 9.36 -3.57
CA ARG A 75 -22.68 9.94 -2.78
C ARG A 75 -22.61 11.47 -2.64
N SER A 76 -21.54 12.09 -3.16
CA SER A 76 -21.35 13.55 -3.23
C SER A 76 -21.79 14.07 -4.59
#